data_AF-A0A9P5YK36-F1
#
_entry.id   AF-A0A9P5YK36-F1
#
_cell.length_a   1.000
_cell.length_b   1.000
_cell.length_c   1.000
_cell.angle_alpha   90.00
_cell.angle_beta   90.00
_cell.angle_gamma   90.00
#
_symmetry.space_group_name_H-M   'P 1'
#
loop_
_entity.id
_entity.type
_entity.pdbx_description
1 polymer ?
#
loop_
_entity_poly.entity_id
_entity_poly.type
_entity_poly.pdbx_seq_one_letter_code
_entity_poly.pdbx_strand_id
1 'polypeptide(L)'
;MHAATSPNPLTDTAPPNVLKNEDVNTIHSAMPSSPLFKLNSDAVKQVLADVSLHVVTVTSIPTPVSIIVCRECRMGVTQKNASTHPNNYHSIPISTKQKRLLEEAIQSLDVVSSNQELSYPLPNQPPIDGFKVYPGYSCNYCEFCCYSKATAEKHKSQVHRDIRKRAADTFKEASIQTFFIGNAHYFQVRPELEGLPSEDLYAVYVNTIAPELESLTNINGPVSQHELPLLLKETLWHQHLHDYVQDTKTTSTLVSLVKPPSALVPYGAVLARLINMYMHDIRQKAQKADVEVKYLLIECPRSVFFKSILRPST
;
A
#
# COMPACT_ATOMS: atom_id res chain seq x y z
N MET A 1 19.32 40.59 -47.76
CA MET A 1 20.12 39.59 -48.51
C MET A 1 19.40 38.26 -48.43
N HIS A 2 18.96 37.79 -49.60
CA HIS A 2 18.33 36.52 -49.98
C HIS A 2 17.29 35.84 -49.07
N ALA A 3 16.06 35.86 -49.61
CA ALA A 3 14.94 34.99 -49.31
C ALA A 3 15.05 33.62 -50.01
N ALA A 4 14.41 32.60 -49.44
CA ALA A 4 13.78 31.48 -50.16
C ALA A 4 12.79 30.79 -49.19
N THR A 5 11.47 30.96 -49.29
CA THR A 5 10.48 30.30 -50.18
C THR A 5 10.26 28.80 -49.88
N SER A 6 9.08 28.53 -49.28
CA SER A 6 8.16 27.36 -49.37
C SER A 6 8.09 26.64 -50.75
N PRO A 7 7.23 25.62 -51.00
CA PRO A 7 6.61 24.55 -50.16
C PRO A 7 6.44 23.16 -50.88
N ASN A 8 5.87 22.17 -50.17
CA ASN A 8 4.86 21.18 -50.63
C ASN A 8 5.26 20.04 -51.64
N PRO A 9 4.33 19.10 -52.00
CA PRO A 9 4.09 17.78 -51.39
C PRO A 9 4.12 16.66 -52.48
N LEU A 10 3.53 15.47 -52.23
CA LEU A 10 2.97 14.44 -53.17
C LEU A 10 3.28 13.01 -52.65
N THR A 11 2.28 12.32 -52.08
CA THR A 11 1.42 11.28 -52.70
C THR A 11 2.18 10.04 -53.19
N ASP A 12 1.85 8.88 -52.63
CA ASP A 12 1.58 7.72 -53.50
C ASP A 12 0.58 6.73 -52.89
N THR A 13 -0.07 6.04 -53.82
CA THR A 13 -1.39 5.43 -53.76
C THR A 13 -1.33 3.91 -53.94
N ALA A 14 -2.23 3.18 -53.23
CA ALA A 14 -2.88 1.91 -53.61
C ALA A 14 -1.99 0.63 -53.79
N PRO A 15 -2.50 -0.63 -53.72
CA PRO A 15 -3.88 -1.07 -54.01
C PRO A 15 -4.55 -2.03 -53.00
N PRO A 16 -5.86 -2.33 -53.18
CA PRO A 16 -6.60 -3.32 -52.43
C PRO A 16 -6.35 -4.72 -52.99
N ASN A 17 -6.21 -5.73 -52.11
CA ASN A 17 -6.15 -7.12 -52.54
C ASN A 17 -7.44 -7.85 -52.13
N VAL A 18 -8.29 -8.02 -53.13
CA VAL A 18 -9.44 -8.92 -53.15
C VAL A 18 -8.93 -10.26 -53.68
N LEU A 19 -8.94 -11.29 -52.84
CA LEU A 19 -8.91 -12.67 -53.31
C LEU A 19 -10.07 -13.46 -52.69
N LYS A 20 -10.79 -14.09 -53.61
CA LYS A 20 -11.97 -14.92 -53.41
C LYS A 20 -11.54 -16.35 -53.05
N ASN A 21 -12.40 -16.97 -52.25
CA ASN A 21 -12.75 -18.40 -52.19
C ASN A 21 -11.63 -19.41 -51.92
N GLU A 22 -11.82 -20.21 -50.87
CA GLU A 22 -11.92 -21.67 -51.03
C GLU A 22 -12.60 -22.30 -49.80
N ASP A 23 -13.59 -23.13 -50.09
CA ASP A 23 -14.43 -23.87 -49.16
C ASP A 23 -13.60 -24.86 -48.33
N VAL A 24 -13.40 -24.55 -47.04
CA VAL A 24 -12.89 -25.54 -46.06
C VAL A 24 -14.07 -26.16 -45.33
N ASN A 25 -14.42 -27.33 -45.84
CA ASN A 25 -15.33 -28.31 -45.29
C ASN A 25 -15.09 -28.52 -43.79
N THR A 26 -15.96 -27.95 -42.95
CA THR A 26 -15.91 -28.09 -41.49
C THR A 26 -16.49 -29.44 -41.10
N ILE A 27 -15.62 -30.45 -41.00
CA ILE A 27 -15.95 -31.70 -40.30
C ILE A 27 -16.01 -31.36 -38.81
N HIS A 28 -17.21 -31.07 -38.32
CA HIS A 28 -17.52 -31.05 -36.89
C HIS A 28 -17.37 -32.47 -36.33
N SER A 29 -16.14 -32.83 -35.99
CA SER A 29 -15.88 -33.96 -35.09
C SER A 29 -16.41 -33.58 -33.72
N ALA A 30 -17.56 -34.14 -33.36
CA ALA A 30 -18.10 -34.08 -32.02
C ALA A 30 -17.04 -34.65 -31.05
N MET A 31 -16.39 -33.78 -30.28
CA MET A 31 -15.56 -34.23 -29.18
C MET A 31 -16.46 -34.95 -28.18
N PRO A 32 -16.11 -36.17 -27.74
CA PRO A 32 -16.82 -36.84 -26.68
C PRO A 32 -16.69 -35.98 -25.42
N SER A 33 -17.81 -35.40 -25.01
CA SER A 33 -18.01 -34.75 -23.72
C SER A 33 -17.71 -35.78 -22.64
N SER A 34 -16.44 -35.83 -22.23
CA SER A 34 -15.99 -36.69 -21.15
C SER A 34 -16.78 -36.33 -19.89
N PRO A 35 -17.22 -37.33 -19.09
CA PRO A 35 -17.97 -37.07 -17.89
C PRO A 35 -17.12 -36.17 -16.99
N LEU A 36 -17.60 -34.94 -16.76
CA LEU A 36 -17.04 -33.98 -15.82
C LEU A 36 -16.99 -34.67 -14.45
N PHE A 37 -15.83 -35.21 -14.10
CA PHE A 37 -15.54 -35.62 -12.73
C PHE A 37 -15.60 -34.34 -11.88
N LYS A 38 -16.67 -34.19 -11.11
CA LYS A 38 -16.74 -33.14 -10.09
C LYS A 38 -15.72 -33.48 -9.01
N LEU A 39 -14.53 -32.90 -9.11
CA LEU A 39 -13.55 -32.96 -8.03
C LEU A 39 -14.16 -32.31 -6.78
N ASN A 40 -13.99 -32.94 -5.62
CA ASN A 40 -14.35 -32.29 -4.36
C ASN A 40 -13.33 -31.16 -4.05
N SER A 41 -13.72 -30.21 -3.19
CA SER A 41 -12.89 -29.04 -2.87
C SER A 41 -11.49 -29.42 -2.35
N ASP A 42 -11.40 -30.50 -1.57
CA ASP A 42 -10.13 -30.94 -0.99
C ASP A 42 -9.18 -31.57 -2.01
N ALA A 43 -9.70 -32.33 -2.98
CA ALA A 43 -8.89 -32.85 -4.08
C ALA A 43 -8.33 -31.72 -4.96
N VAL A 44 -9.12 -30.68 -5.22
CA VAL A 44 -8.65 -29.49 -5.97
C VAL A 44 -7.51 -28.79 -5.22
N LYS A 45 -7.65 -28.61 -3.91
CA LYS A 45 -6.60 -28.01 -3.07
C LYS A 45 -5.32 -28.86 -3.08
N GLN A 46 -5.45 -30.18 -3.01
CA GLN A 46 -4.30 -31.08 -3.04
C GLN A 46 -3.57 -31.04 -4.39
N VAL A 47 -4.32 -31.10 -5.50
CA VAL A 47 -3.75 -31.02 -6.85
C VAL A 47 -2.97 -29.72 -7.07
N LEU A 48 -3.50 -28.59 -6.58
CA LEU A 48 -2.79 -27.31 -6.61
C LEU A 48 -1.54 -27.33 -5.72
N ALA A 49 -1.65 -27.86 -4.50
CA ALA A 49 -0.54 -27.92 -3.55
C ALA A 49 0.64 -28.76 -4.09
N ASP A 50 0.35 -29.87 -4.77
CA ASP A 50 1.36 -30.77 -5.36
C ASP A 50 2.25 -30.05 -6.40
N VAL A 51 1.77 -28.96 -6.99
CA VAL A 51 2.51 -28.14 -7.96
C VAL A 51 2.87 -26.76 -7.42
N SER A 52 2.87 -26.60 -6.09
CA SER A 52 3.20 -25.35 -5.39
C SER A 52 2.30 -24.17 -5.78
N LEU A 53 1.02 -24.45 -6.03
CA LEU A 53 -0.02 -23.45 -6.25
C LEU A 53 -1.04 -23.50 -5.09
N HIS A 54 -1.77 -22.41 -4.90
CA HIS A 54 -2.93 -22.33 -4.02
C HIS A 54 -3.85 -21.22 -4.48
N VAL A 55 -5.07 -21.16 -3.94
CA VAL A 55 -6.02 -20.09 -4.23
C VAL A 55 -6.06 -19.12 -3.05
N VAL A 56 -5.93 -17.83 -3.34
CA VAL A 56 -6.10 -16.74 -2.38
C VAL A 56 -7.33 -15.94 -2.78
N THR A 57 -8.26 -15.73 -1.83
CA THR A 57 -9.40 -14.85 -2.02
C THR A 57 -9.04 -13.45 -1.55
N VAL A 58 -9.08 -12.50 -2.48
CA VAL A 58 -8.79 -11.09 -2.23
C VAL A 58 -10.09 -10.37 -1.87
N THR A 59 -10.20 -9.94 -0.61
CA THR A 59 -11.37 -9.22 -0.08
C THR A 59 -11.15 -7.71 0.01
N SER A 60 -9.92 -7.23 -0.21
CA SER A 60 -9.54 -5.81 -0.13
C SER A 60 -9.94 -5.00 -1.37
N ILE A 61 -10.82 -5.54 -2.22
CA ILE A 61 -11.34 -4.91 -3.44
C ILE A 61 -12.86 -4.96 -3.42
N PRO A 62 -13.57 -4.07 -4.17
CA PRO A 62 -15.03 -3.95 -4.08
C PRO A 62 -15.80 -5.25 -4.34
N THR A 63 -15.31 -6.07 -5.27
CA THR A 63 -15.86 -7.39 -5.59
C THR A 63 -14.83 -8.45 -5.23
N PRO A 64 -15.01 -9.23 -4.15
CA PRO A 64 -14.04 -10.25 -3.78
C PRO A 64 -13.80 -11.22 -4.94
N VAL A 65 -12.54 -11.55 -5.18
CA VAL A 65 -12.15 -12.47 -6.26
C VAL A 65 -11.11 -13.46 -5.78
N SER A 66 -11.07 -14.62 -6.42
CA SER A 66 -10.08 -15.65 -6.14
C SER A 66 -8.98 -15.65 -7.19
N ILE A 67 -7.73 -15.72 -6.76
CA ILE A 67 -6.55 -15.71 -7.62
C ILE A 67 -5.71 -16.96 -7.31
N ILE A 68 -5.21 -17.63 -8.35
CA ILE A 68 -4.23 -18.70 -8.18
C ILE A 68 -2.88 -18.05 -7.88
N VAL A 69 -2.26 -18.40 -6.77
CA VAL A 69 -0.97 -17.86 -6.34
C VAL A 69 0.06 -18.99 -6.25
N CYS A 70 1.23 -18.76 -6.83
CA CYS A 70 2.35 -19.67 -6.68
C CYS A 70 3.05 -19.47 -5.33
N ARG A 71 3.29 -20.55 -4.60
CA ARG A 71 3.93 -20.54 -3.28
C ARG A 71 5.41 -20.16 -3.32
N GLU A 72 6.10 -20.50 -4.41
CA GLU A 72 7.53 -20.25 -4.59
C GLU A 72 7.83 -18.77 -4.83
N CYS A 73 7.21 -18.17 -5.85
CA CYS A 73 7.43 -16.76 -6.17
C CYS A 73 6.46 -15.79 -5.49
N ARG A 74 5.38 -16.29 -4.89
CA ARG A 74 4.32 -15.49 -4.26
C ARG A 74 3.70 -14.48 -5.21
N MET A 75 3.35 -14.96 -6.40
CA MET A 75 2.75 -14.17 -7.47
C MET A 75 1.49 -14.83 -7.98
N GLY A 76 0.54 -14.02 -8.44
CA GLY A 76 -0.63 -14.49 -9.14
C GLY A 76 -0.26 -15.14 -10.47
N VAL A 77 -0.98 -16.21 -10.80
CA VAL A 77 -0.84 -16.98 -12.03
C VAL A 77 -2.22 -17.05 -12.68
N THR A 78 -2.29 -16.66 -13.96
CA THR A 78 -3.55 -16.77 -14.70
C THR A 78 -3.90 -18.23 -14.95
N GLN A 79 -5.19 -18.54 -15.11
CA GLN A 79 -5.64 -19.91 -15.40
C GLN A 79 -4.86 -20.55 -16.56
N LYS A 80 -4.64 -19.79 -17.64
CA LYS A 80 -3.90 -20.24 -18.85
C LYS A 80 -2.45 -20.63 -18.57
N ASN A 81 -1.81 -19.97 -17.61
CA ASN A 81 -0.40 -20.17 -17.31
C ASN A 81 -0.17 -21.09 -16.11
N ALA A 82 -1.21 -21.42 -15.34
CA ALA A 82 -1.07 -22.20 -14.11
C ALA A 82 -0.50 -23.60 -14.35
N SER A 83 -0.80 -24.25 -15.47
CA SER A 83 -0.25 -25.58 -15.79
C SER A 83 1.19 -25.57 -16.31
N THR A 84 1.72 -24.40 -16.72
CA THR A 84 3.09 -24.27 -17.25
C THR A 84 4.02 -23.49 -16.31
N HIS A 85 3.46 -22.68 -15.41
CA HIS A 85 4.21 -21.81 -14.52
C HIS A 85 5.20 -22.55 -13.60
N PRO A 86 4.82 -23.64 -12.89
CA PRO A 86 5.74 -24.32 -11.97
C PRO A 86 6.98 -24.86 -12.68
N ASN A 87 6.81 -25.39 -13.90
CA ASN A 87 7.92 -25.89 -14.70
C ASN A 87 8.78 -24.75 -15.28
N ASN A 88 8.16 -23.73 -15.86
CA ASN A 88 8.87 -22.66 -16.57
C ASN A 88 9.65 -21.71 -15.65
N TYR A 89 9.19 -21.50 -14.41
CA TYR A 89 9.78 -20.52 -13.50
C TYR A 89 10.48 -21.15 -12.29
N HIS A 90 10.09 -22.36 -11.87
CA HIS A 90 10.59 -22.99 -10.64
C HIS A 90 11.19 -24.38 -10.87
N SER A 91 11.28 -24.83 -12.12
CA SER A 91 11.78 -26.17 -12.47
C SER A 91 11.06 -27.31 -11.75
N ILE A 92 9.78 -27.13 -11.43
CA ILE A 92 8.93 -28.15 -10.83
C ILE A 92 8.32 -28.98 -11.96
N PRO A 93 8.74 -30.25 -12.16
CA PRO A 93 8.25 -31.07 -13.25
C PRO A 93 6.79 -31.47 -13.01
N ILE A 94 5.97 -31.34 -14.06
CA ILE A 94 4.56 -31.74 -14.03
C ILE A 94 4.37 -32.86 -15.06
N SER A 95 3.98 -34.04 -14.59
CA SER A 95 3.66 -35.16 -15.50
C SER A 95 2.41 -34.85 -16.33
N THR A 96 2.25 -35.48 -17.50
CA THR A 96 1.05 -35.31 -18.35
C THR A 96 -0.25 -35.59 -17.59
N LYS A 97 -0.25 -36.57 -16.68
CA LYS A 97 -1.40 -36.90 -15.84
C LYS A 97 -1.71 -35.76 -14.84
N GLN A 98 -0.69 -35.24 -14.14
CA GLN A 98 -0.86 -34.12 -13.22
C GLN A 98 -1.31 -32.85 -13.95
N LYS A 99 -0.75 -32.59 -15.14
CA LYS A 99 -1.15 -31.45 -15.98
C LYS A 99 -2.64 -31.49 -16.30
N ARG A 100 -3.15 -32.64 -16.72
CA ARG A 100 -4.58 -32.84 -17.01
C ARG A 100 -5.44 -32.62 -15.76
N LEU A 101 -5.06 -33.23 -14.63
CA LEU A 101 -5.79 -33.06 -13.36
C LEU A 101 -5.79 -31.59 -12.90
N LEU A 102 -4.67 -30.89 -13.06
CA LEU A 102 -4.53 -29.49 -12.73
C LEU A 102 -5.40 -28.61 -13.62
N GLU A 103 -5.44 -28.86 -14.93
CA GLU A 103 -6.31 -28.14 -15.87
C GLU A 103 -7.79 -28.35 -15.57
N GLU A 104 -8.20 -29.60 -15.29
CA GLU A 104 -9.57 -29.93 -14.85
C GLU A 104 -9.91 -29.24 -13.51
N ALA A 105 -8.98 -29.23 -12.55
CA ALA A 105 -9.15 -28.55 -11.27
C ALA A 105 -9.29 -27.03 -11.44
N ILE A 106 -8.46 -26.39 -12.25
CA ILE A 106 -8.51 -24.95 -12.52
C ILE A 106 -9.81 -24.55 -13.20
N GLN A 107 -10.28 -25.33 -14.17
CA GLN A 107 -11.56 -25.06 -14.86
C GLN A 107 -12.76 -25.13 -13.92
N SER A 108 -12.67 -25.88 -12.82
CA SER A 108 -13.72 -25.94 -11.80
C SER A 108 -13.71 -24.77 -10.81
N LEU A 109 -12.66 -23.94 -10.82
CA LEU A 109 -12.50 -22.82 -9.91
C LEU A 109 -13.07 -21.53 -10.50
N ASP A 110 -13.80 -20.79 -9.68
CA ASP A 110 -14.20 -19.42 -9.96
C ASP A 110 -13.04 -18.46 -9.61
N VAL A 111 -12.03 -18.43 -10.49
CA VAL A 111 -10.82 -17.61 -10.34
C VAL A 111 -10.65 -16.68 -11.54
N VAL A 112 -9.99 -15.56 -11.29
CA VAL A 112 -9.81 -14.51 -12.28
C VAL A 112 -8.97 -14.99 -13.47
N SER A 113 -9.48 -14.72 -14.68
CA SER A 113 -8.86 -15.19 -15.91
C SER A 113 -7.80 -14.23 -16.44
N SER A 114 -7.93 -12.93 -16.14
CA SER A 114 -7.05 -11.89 -16.65
C SER A 114 -6.88 -10.70 -15.69
N ASN A 115 -5.77 -9.96 -15.80
CA ASN A 115 -5.54 -8.74 -15.02
C ASN A 115 -6.61 -7.67 -15.24
N GLN A 116 -7.28 -7.67 -16.40
CA GLN A 116 -8.25 -6.63 -16.76
C GLN A 116 -9.56 -6.74 -15.96
N GLU A 117 -9.84 -7.92 -15.41
CA GLU A 117 -11.01 -8.18 -14.55
C GLU A 117 -10.78 -7.70 -13.10
N LEU A 118 -9.53 -7.37 -12.73
CA LEU A 118 -9.21 -6.96 -11.36
C LEU A 118 -9.40 -5.46 -11.15
N SER A 119 -10.25 -5.14 -10.18
CA SER A 119 -10.16 -3.86 -9.49
C SER A 119 -8.92 -3.85 -8.59
N TYR A 120 -8.29 -2.68 -8.44
CA TYR A 120 -7.16 -2.53 -7.53
C TYR A 120 -7.65 -2.29 -6.10
N PRO A 121 -6.92 -2.81 -5.09
CA PRO A 121 -7.23 -2.51 -3.72
C PRO A 121 -7.03 -1.02 -3.46
N LEU A 122 -7.74 -0.52 -2.46
CA LEU A 122 -7.49 0.83 -1.97
C LEU A 122 -6.01 0.97 -1.57
N PRO A 123 -5.42 2.17 -1.68
CA PRO A 123 -4.06 2.39 -1.24
C PRO A 123 -3.94 2.21 0.28
N ASN A 124 -2.71 1.91 0.74
CA ASN A 124 -2.33 1.82 2.17
C ASN A 124 -3.02 0.70 2.97
N GLN A 125 -3.54 -0.33 2.29
CA GLN A 125 -4.12 -1.51 2.93
C GLN A 125 -3.02 -2.43 3.49
N PRO A 126 -3.36 -3.35 4.42
CA PRO A 126 -2.45 -4.44 4.78
C PRO A 126 -2.02 -5.24 3.54
N PRO A 127 -0.82 -5.86 3.55
CA PRO A 127 -0.42 -6.77 2.50
C PRO A 127 -1.44 -7.89 2.32
N ILE A 128 -1.73 -8.21 1.06
CA ILE A 128 -2.57 -9.37 0.73
C ILE A 128 -1.73 -10.62 0.98
N ASP A 129 -2.26 -11.51 1.80
CA ASP A 129 -1.58 -12.74 2.18
C ASP A 129 -1.25 -13.61 0.95
N GLY A 130 -0.12 -14.31 1.01
CA GLY A 130 0.40 -15.12 -0.09
C GLY A 130 1.07 -14.33 -1.22
N PHE A 131 0.99 -13.00 -1.27
CA PHE A 131 1.67 -12.18 -2.29
C PHE A 131 2.98 -11.59 -1.79
N LYS A 132 3.96 -11.48 -2.69
CA LYS A 132 5.26 -10.87 -2.38
C LYS A 132 5.14 -9.36 -2.24
N VAL A 133 5.61 -8.82 -1.12
CA VAL A 133 5.83 -7.39 -0.93
C VAL A 133 7.19 -7.00 -1.51
N TYR A 134 7.22 -5.90 -2.25
CA TYR A 134 8.41 -5.35 -2.86
C TYR A 134 8.70 -3.95 -2.29
N PRO A 135 9.98 -3.57 -2.13
CA PRO A 135 10.33 -2.17 -2.01
C PRO A 135 10.09 -1.48 -3.35
N GLY A 136 9.53 -0.27 -3.32
CA GLY A 136 9.30 0.52 -4.52
C GLY A 136 8.93 1.97 -4.20
N TYR A 137 8.16 2.58 -5.09
CA TYR A 137 7.83 4.00 -5.04
C TYR A 137 6.33 4.22 -5.23
N SER A 138 5.76 5.13 -4.43
CA SER A 138 4.38 5.60 -4.52
C SER A 138 4.36 7.08 -4.90
N CYS A 139 3.48 7.46 -5.82
CA CYS A 139 3.30 8.86 -6.22
C CYS A 139 2.59 9.64 -5.13
N ASN A 140 3.05 10.86 -4.85
CA ASN A 140 2.41 11.73 -3.84
C ASN A 140 1.13 12.43 -4.36
N TYR A 141 0.82 12.31 -5.66
CA TYR A 141 -0.25 13.07 -6.32
C TYR A 141 -1.34 12.19 -6.96
N CYS A 142 -1.11 10.89 -7.09
CA CYS A 142 -2.09 9.92 -7.60
C CYS A 142 -1.77 8.52 -7.07
N GLU A 143 -2.60 7.54 -7.38
CA GLU A 143 -2.47 6.17 -6.87
C GLU A 143 -1.38 5.34 -7.58
N PHE A 144 -0.60 5.95 -8.49
CA PHE A 144 0.43 5.26 -9.23
C PHE A 144 1.57 4.78 -8.32
N CYS A 145 1.84 3.47 -8.37
CA CYS A 145 2.99 2.85 -7.72
C CYS A 145 3.87 2.14 -8.76
N CYS A 146 5.16 2.05 -8.48
CA CYS A 146 6.10 1.35 -9.36
C CYS A 146 7.31 0.80 -8.60
N TYR A 147 7.95 -0.22 -9.17
CA TYR A 147 9.11 -0.86 -8.57
C TYR A 147 10.41 -0.05 -8.69
N SER A 148 10.55 0.77 -9.73
CA SER A 148 11.83 1.44 -10.05
C SER A 148 11.72 2.96 -10.09
N LYS A 149 12.79 3.64 -9.68
CA LYS A 149 12.89 5.10 -9.73
C LYS A 149 12.79 5.65 -11.15
N ALA A 150 13.35 4.94 -12.15
CA ALA A 150 13.26 5.33 -13.55
C ALA A 150 11.81 5.34 -14.05
N THR A 151 11.00 4.35 -13.64
CA THR A 151 9.57 4.31 -13.95
C THR A 151 8.82 5.47 -13.27
N ALA A 152 9.17 5.80 -12.02
CA ALA A 152 8.62 6.94 -11.31
C ALA A 152 8.92 8.27 -12.04
N GLU A 153 10.18 8.52 -12.40
CA GLU A 153 10.58 9.73 -13.14
C GLU A 153 9.86 9.85 -14.49
N LYS A 154 9.69 8.72 -15.20
CA LYS A 154 8.90 8.66 -16.43
C LYS A 154 7.43 9.00 -16.17
N HIS A 155 6.80 8.40 -15.15
CA HIS A 155 5.41 8.70 -14.79
C HIS A 155 5.21 10.19 -14.54
N LYS A 156 6.06 10.81 -13.72
CA LYS A 156 5.99 12.25 -13.45
C LYS A 156 6.11 13.08 -14.73
N SER A 157 7.08 12.81 -15.58
CA SER A 157 7.27 13.58 -16.82
C SER A 157 6.15 13.38 -17.85
N GLN A 158 5.31 12.36 -17.68
CA GLN A 158 4.17 12.09 -18.56
C GLN A 158 2.85 12.61 -17.98
N VAL A 159 2.59 12.37 -16.70
CA VAL A 159 1.30 12.60 -16.04
C VAL A 159 1.28 13.88 -15.20
N HIS A 160 2.43 14.27 -14.64
CA HIS A 160 2.55 15.42 -13.72
C HIS A 160 3.52 16.48 -14.26
N ARG A 161 3.42 16.78 -15.57
CA ARG A 161 4.29 17.74 -16.27
C ARG A 161 4.27 19.14 -15.67
N ASP A 162 3.11 19.54 -15.14
CA ASP A 162 2.92 20.89 -14.61
C ASP A 162 3.49 21.07 -13.20
N ILE A 163 3.88 19.98 -12.53
CA ILE A 163 4.44 20.02 -11.17
C ILE A 163 5.94 20.29 -11.25
N ARG A 164 6.33 21.54 -10.99
CA ARG A 164 7.73 22.02 -11.02
C ARG A 164 8.65 21.51 -9.89
N LYS A 165 8.20 20.58 -9.04
CA LYS A 165 9.03 20.02 -7.95
C LYS A 165 10.08 19.05 -8.49
N ARG A 166 11.08 18.65 -7.68
CA ARG A 166 12.02 17.58 -8.10
C ARG A 166 11.34 16.22 -8.02
N ALA A 167 11.85 15.22 -8.75
CA ALA A 167 11.29 13.86 -8.73
C ALA A 167 11.31 13.25 -7.32
N ALA A 168 12.36 13.52 -6.54
CA ALA A 168 12.46 13.12 -5.14
C ALA A 168 11.33 13.69 -4.25
N ASP A 169 10.75 14.83 -4.61
CA ASP A 169 9.63 15.42 -3.87
C ASP A 169 8.26 14.90 -4.38
N THR A 170 8.26 14.19 -5.51
CA THR A 170 7.05 13.72 -6.20
C THR A 170 6.70 12.28 -5.83
N PHE A 171 7.69 11.50 -5.41
CA PHE A 171 7.52 10.10 -5.01
C PHE A 171 8.11 9.87 -3.64
N LYS A 172 7.51 8.95 -2.90
CA LYS A 172 8.04 8.42 -1.65
C LYS A 172 8.37 6.94 -1.81
N GLU A 173 9.36 6.48 -1.07
CA GLU A 173 9.61 5.05 -0.91
C GLU A 173 8.40 4.41 -0.23
N ALA A 174 8.01 3.23 -0.72
CA ALA A 174 6.82 2.54 -0.24
C ALA A 174 6.99 1.02 -0.38
N SER A 175 6.28 0.28 0.46
CA SER A 175 6.03 -1.14 0.27
C SER A 175 4.90 -1.31 -0.73
N ILE A 176 5.12 -2.11 -1.77
CA ILE A 176 4.16 -2.31 -2.86
C ILE A 176 3.93 -3.79 -3.14
N GLN A 177 2.74 -4.12 -3.64
CA GLN A 177 2.40 -5.45 -4.15
C GLN A 177 1.82 -5.34 -5.56
N THR A 178 1.83 -6.46 -6.28
CA THR A 178 1.12 -6.60 -7.56
C THR A 178 0.54 -8.00 -7.65
N PHE A 179 -0.60 -8.13 -8.31
CA PHE A 179 -1.20 -9.44 -8.54
C PHE A 179 -0.40 -10.26 -9.55
N PHE A 180 0.13 -9.66 -10.62
CA PHE A 180 0.78 -10.38 -11.72
C PHE A 180 1.96 -9.59 -12.30
N ILE A 181 3.05 -10.25 -12.70
CA ILE A 181 4.25 -9.58 -13.24
C ILE A 181 4.10 -9.11 -14.69
N GLY A 182 3.46 -9.91 -15.56
CA GLY A 182 3.49 -9.66 -17.02
C GLY A 182 2.86 -8.33 -17.45
N ASN A 183 1.91 -7.83 -16.68
CA ASN A 183 1.35 -6.49 -16.79
C ASN A 183 1.17 -5.93 -15.37
N ALA A 184 2.31 -5.68 -14.72
CA ALA A 184 2.36 -5.32 -13.32
C ALA A 184 1.75 -3.94 -13.07
N HIS A 185 0.61 -3.97 -12.40
CA HIS A 185 0.02 -2.81 -11.76
C HIS A 185 0.30 -2.94 -10.27
N TYR A 186 1.15 -2.06 -9.77
CA TYR A 186 1.52 -2.06 -8.36
C TYR A 186 0.54 -1.19 -7.58
N PHE A 187 0.31 -1.59 -6.33
CA PHE A 187 -0.44 -0.81 -5.35
C PHE A 187 0.34 -0.77 -4.03
N GLN A 188 0.18 0.33 -3.30
CA GLN A 188 0.87 0.55 -2.03
C GLN A 188 0.20 -0.26 -0.90
N VAL A 189 1.03 -0.91 -0.08
CA VAL A 189 0.61 -1.66 1.11
C VAL A 189 1.37 -1.19 2.35
N ARG A 190 0.85 -1.50 3.53
CA ARG A 190 1.45 -1.19 4.84
C ARG A 190 1.75 -2.46 5.62
N PRO A 191 2.99 -2.99 5.54
CA PRO A 191 3.38 -4.22 6.24
C PRO A 191 3.12 -4.20 7.75
N GLU A 192 3.09 -3.01 8.36
CA GLU A 192 2.80 -2.83 9.78
C GLU A 192 1.36 -3.22 10.16
N LEU A 193 0.48 -3.34 9.17
CA LEU A 193 -0.91 -3.77 9.34
C LEU A 193 -1.11 -5.28 9.11
N GLU A 194 -0.06 -6.01 8.74
CA GLU A 194 -0.15 -7.45 8.47
C GLU A 194 -0.59 -8.22 9.73
N GLY A 195 -1.62 -9.06 9.58
CA GLY A 195 -2.15 -9.89 10.67
C GLY A 195 -3.01 -9.13 11.70
N LEU A 196 -3.20 -7.83 11.56
CA LEU A 196 -4.10 -7.08 12.44
C LEU A 196 -5.57 -7.32 12.05
N PRO A 197 -6.47 -7.52 13.03
CA PRO A 197 -7.91 -7.53 12.76
C PRO A 197 -8.39 -6.21 12.15
N SER A 198 -9.39 -6.25 11.28
CA SER A 198 -9.97 -5.06 10.65
C SER A 198 -10.53 -4.04 11.66
N GLU A 199 -10.92 -4.51 12.85
CA GLU A 199 -11.46 -3.69 13.95
C GLU A 199 -10.37 -3.19 14.92
N ASP A 200 -9.10 -3.52 14.66
CA ASP A 200 -8.01 -3.11 15.54
C ASP A 200 -7.85 -1.58 15.55
N LEU A 201 -7.81 -1.00 16.76
CA LEU A 201 -7.74 0.46 16.94
C LEU A 201 -6.49 1.08 16.30
N TYR A 202 -5.38 0.34 16.23
CA TYR A 202 -4.18 0.81 15.54
C TYR A 202 -4.39 0.82 14.03
N ALA A 203 -5.02 -0.22 13.47
CA ALA A 203 -5.38 -0.23 12.05
C ALA A 203 -6.35 0.91 11.69
N VAL A 204 -7.37 1.16 12.53
CA VAL A 204 -8.27 2.32 12.37
C VAL A 204 -7.49 3.62 12.43
N TYR A 205 -6.67 3.83 13.48
CA TYR A 205 -5.85 5.03 13.61
C TYR A 205 -4.94 5.26 12.39
N VAL A 206 -4.25 4.23 11.92
CA VAL A 206 -3.32 4.31 10.79
C VAL A 206 -4.05 4.64 9.48
N ASN A 207 -5.27 4.14 9.30
CA ASN A 207 -6.04 4.34 8.06
C ASN A 207 -6.87 5.62 8.05
N THR A 208 -7.40 6.06 9.20
CA THR A 208 -8.29 7.22 9.27
C THR A 208 -7.59 8.46 9.83
N ILE A 209 -6.89 8.34 10.96
CA ILE A 209 -6.36 9.49 11.70
C ILE A 209 -4.95 9.87 11.23
N ALA A 210 -4.07 8.89 11.00
CA ALA A 210 -2.67 9.18 10.64
C ALA A 210 -2.52 9.99 9.34
N PRO A 211 -3.29 9.73 8.26
CA PRO A 211 -3.22 10.56 7.06
C PRO A 211 -3.66 12.01 7.32
N GLU A 212 -4.67 12.21 8.18
CA GLU A 212 -5.09 13.54 8.61
C GLU A 212 -3.98 14.23 9.42
N LEU A 213 -3.33 13.52 10.34
CA LEU A 213 -2.19 14.04 11.10
C LEU A 213 -0.98 14.37 10.21
N GLU A 214 -0.68 13.55 9.22
CA GLU A 214 0.35 13.84 8.21
C GLU A 214 -0.03 15.09 7.41
N SER A 215 -1.31 15.28 7.07
CA SER A 215 -1.79 16.52 6.44
C SER A 215 -1.65 17.73 7.38
N LEU A 216 -1.81 17.52 8.69
CA LEU A 216 -1.59 18.51 9.75
C LEU A 216 -0.10 18.74 10.03
N THR A 217 0.85 18.01 9.45
CA THR A 217 2.26 18.49 9.46
C THR A 217 2.45 19.73 8.58
N ASN A 218 1.42 20.11 7.80
CA ASN A 218 1.22 21.47 7.31
C ASN A 218 0.43 22.36 8.30
N ILE A 219 0.47 22.10 9.62
CA ILE A 219 0.28 23.18 10.61
C ILE A 219 1.39 24.14 10.24
N ASN A 220 1.02 25.20 9.52
CA ASN A 220 1.94 26.15 8.95
C ASN A 220 3.00 26.43 10.01
N GLY A 221 4.24 26.05 9.69
CA GLY A 221 5.38 26.60 10.39
C GLY A 221 5.14 28.11 10.46
N PRO A 222 5.46 28.75 11.59
CA PRO A 222 5.03 30.12 11.84
C PRO A 222 5.33 30.99 10.62
N VAL A 223 4.30 31.63 10.05
CA VAL A 223 4.40 32.31 8.74
C VAL A 223 5.39 33.47 8.82
N SER A 224 5.62 33.96 10.04
CA SER A 224 6.64 34.91 10.42
C SER A 224 7.44 34.37 11.61
N GLN A 225 8.71 34.76 11.73
CA GLN A 225 9.54 34.47 12.91
C GLN A 225 8.92 34.95 14.24
N HIS A 226 7.91 35.82 14.18
CA HIS A 226 7.17 36.35 15.33
C HIS A 226 5.85 35.64 15.60
N GLU A 227 5.44 34.69 14.75
CA GLU A 227 4.22 33.94 14.96
C GLU A 227 4.48 32.72 15.83
N LEU A 228 3.60 32.47 16.80
CA LEU A 228 3.63 31.26 17.60
C LEU A 228 2.79 30.17 16.92
N PRO A 229 3.32 28.94 16.74
CA PRO A 229 2.54 27.79 16.31
C PRO A 229 1.25 27.64 17.12
N LEU A 230 0.15 27.25 16.48
CA LEU A 230 -1.16 27.06 17.14
C LEU A 230 -1.05 26.17 18.38
N LEU A 231 -0.30 25.06 18.29
CA LEU A 231 -0.07 24.18 19.43
C LEU A 231 0.61 24.90 20.60
N LEU A 232 1.60 25.77 20.34
CA LEU A 232 2.25 26.56 21.38
C LEU A 232 1.36 27.68 21.92
N LYS A 233 0.43 28.23 21.10
CA LYS A 233 -0.58 29.20 21.54
C LYS A 233 -1.59 28.54 22.50
N GLU A 234 -2.08 27.35 22.18
CA GLU A 234 -3.05 26.62 23.01
C GLU A 234 -2.42 26.07 24.30
N THR A 235 -1.23 25.49 24.20
CA THR A 235 -0.56 24.87 25.36
C THR A 235 0.19 25.88 26.24
N LEU A 236 0.43 27.09 25.73
CA LEU A 236 1.26 28.12 26.35
C LEU A 236 2.67 27.64 26.76
N TRP A 237 3.15 26.53 26.20
CA TRP A 237 4.45 25.96 26.58
C TRP A 237 5.61 26.93 26.37
N HIS A 238 5.53 27.78 25.35
CA HIS A 238 6.53 28.83 25.11
C HIS A 238 6.64 29.83 26.27
N GLN A 239 5.57 30.07 27.03
CA GLN A 239 5.58 30.91 28.22
C GLN A 239 6.10 30.15 29.44
N HIS A 240 5.61 28.93 29.66
CA HIS A 240 6.04 28.10 30.79
C HIS A 240 7.51 27.69 30.71
N LEU A 241 8.04 27.56 29.50
CA LEU A 241 9.43 27.20 29.23
C LEU A 241 10.30 28.42 28.96
N HIS A 242 9.77 29.65 29.07
CA HIS A 242 10.46 30.87 28.66
C HIS A 242 11.86 30.98 29.27
N ASP A 243 11.96 30.85 30.60
CA ASP A 243 13.22 30.95 31.34
C ASP A 243 14.22 29.84 30.97
N TYR A 244 13.73 28.73 30.40
CA TYR A 244 14.54 27.57 30.03
C TYR A 244 14.98 27.59 28.56
N VAL A 245 14.34 28.40 27.70
CA VAL A 245 14.67 28.51 26.27
C VAL A 245 15.52 29.74 25.92
N GLN A 246 15.88 30.58 26.90
CA GLN A 246 16.74 31.75 26.69
C GLN A 246 18.20 31.38 26.44
N ASP A 247 18.69 30.25 26.98
CA ASP A 247 20.07 29.78 26.83
C ASP A 247 20.13 28.44 26.08
N THR A 248 21.14 28.29 25.21
CA THR A 248 21.37 27.06 24.44
C THR A 248 21.65 25.88 25.37
N LYS A 249 22.30 26.11 26.52
CA LYS A 249 22.62 25.07 27.49
C LYS A 249 21.38 24.57 28.24
N THR A 250 20.51 25.48 28.68
CA THR A 250 19.25 25.12 29.34
C THR A 250 18.29 24.47 28.35
N THR A 251 18.25 24.93 27.10
CA THR A 251 17.47 24.30 26.02
C THR A 251 17.96 22.88 25.75
N SER A 252 19.27 22.67 25.64
CA SER A 252 19.87 21.34 25.46
C SER A 252 19.54 20.41 26.63
N THR A 253 19.57 20.94 27.86
CA THR A 253 19.17 20.23 29.07
C THR A 253 17.70 19.84 29.02
N LEU A 254 16.81 20.76 28.66
CA LEU A 254 15.37 20.50 28.53
C LEU A 254 15.07 19.43 27.48
N VAL A 255 15.70 19.52 26.31
CA VAL A 255 15.57 18.52 25.24
C VAL A 255 16.10 17.16 25.69
N SER A 256 17.13 17.12 26.54
CA SER A 256 17.65 15.86 27.09
C SER A 256 16.68 15.18 28.06
N LEU A 257 15.79 15.93 28.73
CA LEU A 257 14.78 15.35 29.64
C LEU A 257 13.70 14.54 28.90
N VAL A 258 13.42 14.90 27.65
CA VAL A 258 12.42 14.22 26.81
C VAL A 258 13.02 13.01 26.09
N LYS A 259 14.35 12.95 25.99
CA LYS A 259 15.04 11.82 25.36
C LYS A 259 15.05 10.61 26.29
N PRO A 260 14.75 9.41 25.78
CA PRO A 260 15.01 8.19 26.52
C PRO A 260 16.50 8.15 26.94
N PRO A 261 16.81 7.71 28.17
CA PRO A 261 18.18 7.67 28.66
C PRO A 261 19.04 6.78 27.75
N SER A 262 20.24 7.27 27.41
CA SER A 262 21.18 6.55 26.55
C SER A 262 21.63 5.24 27.20
N ALA A 263 21.83 4.20 26.39
CA ALA A 263 22.40 2.93 26.83
C ALA A 263 23.82 3.07 27.42
N LEU A 264 24.49 4.20 27.16
CA LEU A 264 25.82 4.52 27.67
C LEU A 264 25.83 5.02 29.12
N VAL A 265 24.67 5.35 29.69
CA VAL A 265 24.54 5.78 31.09
C VAL A 265 24.25 4.54 31.96
N PRO A 266 24.85 4.40 33.15
CA PRO A 266 24.49 3.33 34.08
C PRO A 266 22.98 3.27 34.27
N TYR A 267 22.41 2.07 34.11
CA TYR A 267 20.95 1.80 34.14
C TYR A 267 20.13 2.45 33.02
N GLY A 268 20.72 3.20 32.08
CA GLY A 268 19.99 3.87 30.99
C GLY A 268 19.24 2.89 30.09
N ALA A 269 19.83 1.75 29.75
CA ALA A 269 19.14 0.70 29.00
C ALA A 269 17.94 0.10 29.77
N VAL A 270 18.07 -0.06 31.09
CA VAL A 270 16.99 -0.59 31.95
C VAL A 270 15.86 0.44 32.06
N LEU A 271 16.19 1.71 32.27
CA LEU A 271 15.21 2.79 32.38
C LEU A 271 14.51 3.05 31.05
N ALA A 272 15.23 3.05 29.93
CA ALA A 272 14.62 3.16 28.59
C ALA A 272 13.65 2.00 28.33
N ARG A 273 14.01 0.77 28.72
CA ARG A 273 13.11 -0.39 28.64
C ARG A 273 11.88 -0.22 29.54
N LEU A 274 12.04 0.27 30.77
CA LEU A 274 10.92 0.52 31.68
C LEU A 274 9.98 1.63 31.17
N ILE A 275 10.53 2.72 30.62
CA ILE A 275 9.75 3.78 29.97
C ILE A 275 8.95 3.20 28.81
N ASN A 276 9.57 2.38 27.96
CA ASN A 276 8.87 1.73 26.86
C ASN A 276 7.78 0.77 27.36
N MET A 277 8.05 -0.01 28.41
CA MET A 277 7.05 -0.88 29.04
C MET A 277 5.89 -0.08 29.64
N TYR A 278 6.17 1.02 30.33
CA TYR A 278 5.15 1.91 30.89
C TYR A 278 4.31 2.54 29.78
N MET A 279 4.93 3.10 28.74
CA MET A 279 4.21 3.68 27.60
C MET A 279 3.36 2.62 26.88
N HIS A 280 3.84 1.38 26.80
CA HIS A 280 3.07 0.25 26.28
C HIS A 280 1.89 -0.12 27.18
N ASP A 281 2.09 -0.21 28.49
CA ASP A 281 1.02 -0.51 29.47
C ASP A 281 -0.05 0.59 29.49
N ILE A 282 0.35 1.86 29.50
CA ILE A 282 -0.57 3.00 29.40
C ILE A 282 -1.35 2.95 28.08
N ARG A 283 -0.71 2.61 26.95
CA ARG A 283 -1.40 2.43 25.67
C ARG A 283 -2.43 1.31 25.75
N GLN A 284 -2.08 0.16 26.32
CA GLN A 284 -2.99 -0.97 26.51
C GLN A 284 -4.18 -0.61 27.41
N LYS A 285 -3.92 0.08 28.52
CA LYS A 285 -4.96 0.57 29.43
C LYS A 285 -5.84 1.61 28.77
N ALA A 286 -5.27 2.55 28.02
CA ALA A 286 -6.03 3.55 27.27
C ALA A 286 -6.91 2.90 26.19
N GLN A 287 -6.43 1.86 25.50
CA GLN A 287 -7.24 1.10 24.54
C GLN A 287 -8.42 0.39 25.20
N LYS A 288 -8.23 -0.14 26.41
CA LYS A 288 -9.27 -0.81 27.20
C LYS A 288 -10.17 0.13 28.00
N ALA A 289 -9.79 1.40 28.12
CA ALA A 289 -10.55 2.39 28.86
C ALA A 289 -11.90 2.66 28.20
N ASP A 290 -12.87 3.06 29.02
CA ASP A 290 -14.17 3.51 28.56
C ASP A 290 -14.02 4.72 27.62
N VAL A 291 -14.96 4.86 26.69
CA VAL A 291 -15.04 5.93 25.72
C VAL A 291 -14.98 7.30 26.40
N GLU A 292 -15.65 7.48 27.55
CA GLU A 292 -15.60 8.73 28.31
C GLU A 292 -14.19 9.08 28.80
N VAL A 293 -13.43 8.09 29.27
CA VAL A 293 -12.05 8.28 29.73
C VAL A 293 -11.12 8.59 28.55
N LYS A 294 -11.36 7.97 27.39
CA LYS A 294 -10.62 8.27 26.15
C LYS A 294 -10.88 9.71 25.70
N TYR A 295 -12.13 10.18 25.72
CA TYR A 295 -12.45 11.59 25.43
C TYR A 295 -11.73 12.55 26.39
N LEU A 296 -11.73 12.24 27.68
CA LEU A 296 -11.02 13.01 28.71
C LEU A 296 -9.50 13.11 28.47
N LEU A 297 -8.88 12.06 27.94
CA LEU A 297 -7.45 12.03 27.63
C LEU A 297 -7.12 12.75 26.31
N ILE A 298 -7.99 12.68 25.30
CA ILE A 298 -7.85 13.42 24.04
C ILE A 298 -7.98 14.93 24.26
N GLU A 299 -8.84 15.34 25.19
CA GLU A 299 -9.03 16.74 25.59
C GLU A 299 -7.93 17.29 26.52
N CYS A 300 -6.87 16.52 26.82
CA CYS A 300 -5.82 16.92 27.75
C CYS A 300 -4.54 17.38 27.02
N PRO A 301 -3.95 18.54 27.37
CA PRO A 301 -4.32 19.39 28.48
C PRO A 301 -5.58 20.20 28.16
N ARG A 302 -6.57 20.14 29.05
CA ARG A 302 -7.72 21.05 28.98
C ARG A 302 -7.15 22.45 28.96
N SER A 303 -7.35 23.18 27.87
CA SER A 303 -7.30 24.64 27.88
C SER A 303 -8.47 25.11 28.74
N VAL A 304 -8.34 24.91 30.06
CA VAL A 304 -9.25 25.50 31.03
C VAL A 304 -8.99 26.99 30.93
N PHE A 305 -9.83 27.65 30.15
CA PHE A 305 -10.14 29.06 30.30
C PHE A 305 -10.34 29.33 31.80
N PHE A 306 -9.30 29.80 32.47
CA PHE A 306 -9.33 30.39 33.81
C PHE A 306 -10.01 31.78 33.77
N LYS A 307 -11.13 31.89 33.05
CA LYS A 307 -12.03 33.04 33.09
C LYS A 307 -13.32 32.58 33.77
N SER A 308 -13.42 32.68 35.10
CA SER A 308 -14.67 32.96 35.85
C SER A 308 -14.71 32.57 37.34
N ILE A 309 -13.60 32.55 38.09
CA ILE A 309 -13.69 32.54 39.58
C ILE A 309 -12.90 33.69 40.18
N LEU A 310 -13.25 34.91 39.77
CA LEU A 310 -13.15 36.12 40.59
C LEU A 310 -14.30 37.05 40.16
N ARG A 311 -15.51 36.78 40.67
CA ARG A 311 -16.48 37.86 40.88
C ARG A 311 -16.17 38.47 42.24
N PRO A 312 -15.83 39.76 42.34
CA PRO A 312 -15.92 40.44 43.61
C PRO A 312 -17.39 40.52 44.00
N SER A 313 -17.67 40.20 45.26
CA SER A 313 -18.94 40.49 45.90
C SER A 313 -19.05 42.00 46.07
N THR A 314 -19.95 42.64 45.31
CA THR A 314 -20.56 43.93 45.65
C THR A 314 -21.99 43.92 45.13
#